data_AF-A0A4Q0VAE1-F1
#
_entry.id   AF-A0A4Q0VAE1-F1
#
_cell.length_a   1.000
_cell.length_b   1.000
_cell.length_c   1.000
_cell.angle_alpha   90.00
_cell.angle_beta   90.00
_cell.angle_gamma   90.00
#
_symmetry.space_group_name_H-M   'P 1'
#
loop_
_entity.id
_entity.type
_entity.pdbx_description
1 polymer ?
#
loop_
_entity_poly.entity_id
_entity_poly.type
_entity_poly.pdbx_seq_one_letter_code
_entity_poly.pdbx_strand_id
1 'polypeptide(L)'
;MKNKMKLILGIILSVSIFAVACTTAKSDKKEQISNVKNKEIVEEKGYSKELTKMFPLNEKKDLNYSGTLEYGETLKIFNISSDKKEMKIHIKGEVAKHSDEGEGFSNSEHQFEKIYTVKEDSVIEEQKTGKAKVKAIEKSTILKAPLDKGRIWTEKVSFMGKEYDGETKILNSYIDKDNKRIVETETTIKGVEGYPNKIYKEKKVFKEELGLVEFSNTILLDGKDTMEFNYRLNK
;
A
#
# COMPACT_ATOMS: atom_id res chain seq x y z
N MET A 1 -67.76 -4.49 14.70
CA MET A 1 -68.02 -3.74 13.46
C MET A 1 -66.98 -4.09 12.42
N LYS A 2 -67.44 -4.69 11.30
CA LYS A 2 -66.84 -4.92 9.97
C LYS A 2 -65.46 -5.61 9.88
N ASN A 3 -65.21 -6.59 9.01
CA ASN A 3 -65.93 -7.76 8.51
C ASN A 3 -64.81 -8.63 7.88
N LYS A 4 -64.79 -9.94 8.15
CA LYS A 4 -63.93 -10.91 7.46
C LYS A 4 -64.60 -11.42 6.17
N MET A 5 -63.79 -12.08 5.32
CA MET A 5 -64.16 -13.03 4.23
C MET A 5 -64.44 -12.36 2.86
N LYS A 6 -63.89 -12.80 1.71
CA LYS A 6 -63.93 -14.12 1.01
C LYS A 6 -62.71 -14.22 0.04
N LEU A 7 -62.01 -15.33 -0.26
CA LEU A 7 -62.31 -16.72 -0.71
C LEU A 7 -62.29 -16.88 -2.27
N ILE A 8 -61.59 -17.95 -2.74
CA ILE A 8 -61.63 -18.72 -4.04
C ILE A 8 -60.88 -18.08 -5.24
N LEU A 9 -59.76 -18.60 -5.78
CA LEU A 9 -59.41 -19.87 -6.51
C LEU A 9 -59.98 -19.96 -7.95
N GLY A 10 -59.12 -20.12 -8.96
CA GLY A 10 -59.56 -20.40 -10.34
C GLY A 10 -58.42 -20.54 -11.34
N ILE A 11 -58.02 -21.78 -11.61
CA ILE A 11 -57.10 -22.23 -12.66
C ILE A 11 -57.84 -22.19 -14.01
N ILE A 12 -57.26 -21.60 -15.07
CA ILE A 12 -57.57 -22.00 -16.45
C ILE A 12 -56.29 -22.07 -17.29
N LEU A 13 -55.99 -23.31 -17.66
CA LEU A 13 -55.06 -23.79 -18.67
C LEU A 13 -55.60 -23.40 -20.06
N SER A 14 -54.78 -22.85 -20.95
CA SER A 14 -55.08 -22.91 -22.38
C SER A 14 -53.83 -23.25 -23.18
N VAL A 15 -53.88 -24.46 -23.74
CA VAL A 15 -52.98 -25.02 -24.74
C VAL A 15 -53.47 -24.53 -26.10
N SER A 16 -52.58 -24.07 -26.96
CA SER A 16 -52.87 -23.87 -28.38
C SER A 16 -51.76 -24.48 -29.20
N ILE A 17 -52.04 -25.67 -29.72
CA ILE A 17 -51.26 -26.35 -30.75
C ILE A 17 -51.78 -25.83 -32.09
N PHE A 18 -50.91 -25.30 -32.95
CA PHE A 18 -51.14 -25.29 -34.39
C PHE A 18 -50.02 -26.05 -35.09
N ALA A 19 -50.46 -26.97 -35.94
CA ALA A 19 -49.69 -27.94 -36.68
C ALA A 19 -49.43 -27.44 -38.11
N VAL A 20 -48.24 -27.77 -38.61
CA VAL A 20 -47.91 -28.17 -40.00
C VAL A 20 -48.08 -27.14 -41.13
N ALA A 21 -46.93 -26.78 -41.73
CA ALA A 21 -46.77 -26.83 -43.18
C ALA A 21 -45.28 -27.03 -43.53
N CYS A 22 -44.97 -28.19 -44.08
CA CYS A 22 -43.69 -28.53 -44.67
C CYS A 22 -43.75 -28.09 -46.15
N THR A 23 -42.88 -27.18 -46.58
CA THR A 23 -42.57 -26.97 -48.00
C THR A 23 -41.07 -26.90 -48.15
N THR A 24 -40.54 -27.88 -48.87
CA THR A 24 -39.14 -27.96 -49.31
C THR A 24 -38.95 -27.06 -50.54
N ALA A 25 -37.98 -26.14 -50.46
CA ALA A 25 -37.34 -25.52 -51.62
C ALA A 25 -35.85 -25.31 -51.30
N LYS A 26 -34.98 -25.77 -52.21
CA LYS A 26 -33.50 -25.74 -52.15
C LYS A 26 -32.92 -24.40 -52.63
N SER A 27 -31.65 -24.17 -52.24
CA SER A 27 -30.67 -23.15 -52.70
C SER A 27 -30.92 -21.72 -52.17
N ASP A 28 -29.95 -20.93 -51.68
CA ASP A 28 -28.49 -21.00 -51.69
C ASP A 28 -27.89 -20.18 -50.52
N LYS A 29 -26.66 -20.52 -50.15
CA LYS A 29 -25.78 -19.91 -49.12
C LYS A 29 -25.86 -18.37 -49.03
N LYS A 30 -26.01 -17.87 -47.80
CA LYS A 30 -25.27 -16.71 -47.29
C LYS A 30 -24.93 -16.93 -45.81
N GLU A 31 -23.65 -17.18 -45.55
CA GLU A 31 -23.07 -17.14 -44.22
C GLU A 31 -23.26 -15.75 -43.60
N GLN A 32 -24.07 -15.67 -42.55
CA GLN A 32 -23.92 -14.62 -41.55
C GLN A 32 -22.98 -15.15 -40.48
N ILE A 33 -21.69 -14.86 -40.66
CA ILE A 33 -20.70 -14.94 -39.59
C ILE A 33 -21.11 -13.88 -38.57
N SER A 34 -21.68 -14.32 -37.46
CA SER A 34 -21.84 -13.52 -36.27
C SER A 34 -20.44 -13.19 -35.74
N ASN A 35 -19.97 -11.97 -36.03
CA ASN A 35 -18.83 -11.38 -35.34
C ASN A 35 -19.23 -11.10 -33.89
N VAL A 36 -19.25 -12.14 -33.06
CA VAL A 36 -19.12 -12.00 -31.61
C VAL A 36 -17.66 -11.60 -31.39
N LYS A 37 -17.41 -10.28 -31.39
CA LYS A 37 -16.24 -9.74 -30.71
C LYS A 37 -16.36 -10.19 -29.26
N ASN A 38 -15.60 -11.22 -28.90
CA ASN A 38 -15.22 -11.48 -27.52
C ASN A 38 -14.56 -10.20 -27.03
N LYS A 39 -15.38 -9.35 -26.39
CA LYS A 39 -14.90 -8.27 -25.57
C LYS A 39 -14.28 -8.97 -24.38
N GLU A 40 -12.96 -9.14 -24.39
CA GLU A 40 -12.21 -9.44 -23.18
C GLU A 40 -12.73 -8.46 -22.12
N ILE A 41 -13.44 -9.00 -21.14
CA ILE A 41 -13.69 -8.30 -19.91
C ILE A 41 -12.32 -8.25 -19.26
N VAL A 42 -11.54 -7.21 -19.57
CA VAL A 42 -10.42 -6.82 -18.75
C VAL A 42 -11.04 -6.53 -17.39
N GLU A 43 -10.95 -7.49 -16.47
CA GLU A 43 -11.21 -7.21 -15.06
C GLU A 43 -10.36 -5.99 -14.72
N GLU A 44 -10.99 -4.85 -14.41
CA GLU A 44 -10.30 -3.75 -13.78
C GLU A 44 -9.75 -4.30 -12.47
N LYS A 45 -8.46 -4.71 -12.48
CA LYS A 45 -7.79 -5.18 -11.29
C LYS A 45 -7.65 -4.00 -10.35
N GLY A 46 -8.31 -4.11 -9.20
CA GLY A 46 -8.21 -3.09 -8.17
C GLY A 46 -6.91 -3.18 -7.37
N TYR A 47 -6.79 -2.32 -6.36
CA TYR A 47 -5.64 -2.34 -5.46
C TYR A 47 -5.47 -3.69 -4.74
N SER A 48 -4.22 -4.04 -4.39
CA SER A 48 -3.88 -5.34 -3.83
C SER A 48 -4.40 -5.53 -2.41
N LYS A 49 -5.29 -6.51 -2.23
CA LYS A 49 -5.71 -6.96 -0.89
C LYS A 49 -4.55 -7.54 -0.07
N GLU A 50 -3.57 -8.18 -0.71
CA GLU A 50 -2.37 -8.70 -0.03
C GLU A 50 -1.54 -7.56 0.55
N LEU A 51 -1.26 -6.52 -0.25
CA LEU A 51 -0.48 -5.37 0.21
C LEU A 51 -1.25 -4.53 1.23
N THR A 52 -2.56 -4.37 1.08
CA THR A 52 -3.42 -3.68 2.04
C THR A 52 -3.36 -4.32 3.44
N LYS A 53 -3.28 -5.65 3.54
CA LYS A 53 -3.15 -6.36 4.82
C LYS A 53 -1.87 -6.02 5.58
N MET A 54 -0.85 -5.49 4.92
CA MET A 54 0.39 -5.10 5.60
C MET A 54 0.20 -3.91 6.54
N PHE A 55 -0.88 -3.14 6.43
CA PHE A 55 -1.06 -1.88 7.16
C PHE A 55 -2.07 -1.97 8.32
N PRO A 56 -1.92 -1.12 9.35
CA PRO A 56 -2.79 -1.14 10.52
C PRO A 56 -4.09 -0.39 10.26
N LEU A 57 -4.99 -0.94 9.45
CA LEU A 57 -6.23 -0.24 9.02
C LEU A 57 -7.24 0.06 10.15
N ASN A 58 -6.90 -0.19 11.41
CA ASN A 58 -7.70 0.18 12.57
C ASN A 58 -7.29 1.60 13.04
N GLU A 59 -8.13 2.58 12.74
CA GLU A 59 -7.90 4.02 13.01
C GLU A 59 -7.77 4.37 14.51
N LYS A 60 -8.05 3.44 15.43
CA LYS A 60 -8.10 3.72 16.88
C LYS A 60 -6.78 3.52 17.62
N LYS A 61 -5.70 3.07 16.95
CA LYS A 61 -4.43 2.76 17.62
C LYS A 61 -3.33 3.72 17.20
N ASP A 62 -2.75 4.39 18.19
CA ASP A 62 -1.48 5.10 18.03
C ASP A 62 -0.34 4.09 17.87
N LEU A 63 0.53 4.32 16.89
CA LEU A 63 1.76 3.54 16.71
C LEU A 63 2.91 4.34 17.32
N ASN A 64 3.44 3.84 18.43
CA ASN A 64 4.53 4.51 19.15
C ASN A 64 5.84 3.79 18.85
N TYR A 65 6.86 4.54 18.47
CA TYR A 65 8.18 4.02 18.14
C TYR A 65 9.22 4.59 19.10
N SER A 66 10.26 3.81 19.34
CA SER A 66 11.45 4.21 20.09
C SER A 66 12.72 3.73 19.40
N GLY A 67 13.82 4.48 19.53
CA GLY A 67 15.03 4.23 18.78
C GLY A 67 16.30 4.80 19.38
N THR A 68 17.38 4.71 18.60
CA THR A 68 18.69 5.30 18.91
C THR A 68 18.60 6.80 19.12
N LEU A 69 19.55 7.37 19.87
CA LEU A 69 19.61 8.82 20.16
C LEU A 69 18.32 9.35 20.81
N GLU A 70 17.70 8.53 21.67
CA GLU A 70 16.43 8.88 22.34
C GLU A 70 15.32 9.27 21.36
N TYR A 71 15.39 8.75 20.13
CA TYR A 71 14.36 8.96 19.13
C TYR A 71 13.05 8.35 19.60
N GLY A 72 11.99 9.15 19.52
CA GLY A 72 10.62 8.70 19.68
C GLY A 72 9.75 9.32 18.61
N GLU A 73 8.84 8.53 18.04
CA GLU A 73 7.76 9.08 17.20
C GLU A 73 6.43 8.39 17.49
N THR A 74 5.34 9.14 17.34
CA THR A 74 3.98 8.62 17.38
C THR A 74 3.33 8.84 16.03
N LEU A 75 2.79 7.78 15.44
CA LEU A 75 2.01 7.84 14.20
C LEU A 75 0.54 7.56 14.48
N LYS A 76 -0.33 8.32 13.81
CA LYS A 76 -1.78 8.18 13.87
C LYS A 76 -2.34 8.14 12.45
N ILE A 77 -3.25 7.19 12.18
CA ILE A 77 -4.01 7.21 10.94
C ILE A 77 -5.00 8.35 11.01
N PHE A 78 -4.92 9.25 10.03
CA PHE A 78 -5.79 10.40 9.93
C PHE A 78 -6.99 10.13 9.03
N ASN A 79 -6.77 9.41 7.92
CA ASN A 79 -7.82 9.09 6.96
C ASN A 79 -7.42 7.89 6.10
N ILE A 80 -8.39 7.05 5.75
CA ILE A 80 -8.25 6.03 4.72
C ILE A 80 -9.25 6.36 3.61
N SER A 81 -8.77 6.54 2.40
CA SER A 81 -9.62 6.70 1.21
C SER A 81 -9.28 5.64 0.17
N SER A 82 -10.26 5.24 -0.62
CA SER A 82 -10.00 4.30 -1.72
C SER A 82 -10.96 4.53 -2.87
N ASP A 83 -10.50 4.21 -4.06
CA ASP A 83 -11.32 4.04 -5.25
C ASP A 83 -11.06 2.64 -5.85
N LYS A 84 -11.48 2.42 -7.11
CA LYS A 84 -11.27 1.14 -7.76
C LYS A 84 -9.79 0.81 -8.00
N LYS A 85 -8.91 1.79 -8.16
CA LYS A 85 -7.52 1.65 -8.59
C LYS A 85 -6.54 1.69 -7.43
N GLU A 86 -6.80 2.52 -6.43
CA GLU A 86 -5.86 2.73 -5.33
C GLU A 86 -6.55 2.93 -3.97
N MET A 87 -5.83 2.55 -2.92
CA MET A 87 -6.14 2.91 -1.54
C MET A 87 -5.04 3.84 -1.01
N LYS A 88 -5.44 4.92 -0.35
CA LYS A 88 -4.56 5.88 0.31
C LYS A 88 -4.77 5.83 1.81
N ILE A 89 -3.67 5.63 2.54
CA ILE A 89 -3.63 5.64 4.01
C ILE A 89 -2.84 6.89 4.41
N HIS A 90 -3.53 7.90 4.92
CA HIS A 90 -2.92 9.14 5.39
C HIS A 90 -2.55 9.01 6.87
N ILE A 91 -1.31 9.34 7.20
CA ILE A 91 -0.74 9.25 8.53
C ILE A 91 -0.22 10.62 8.95
N LYS A 92 -0.52 11.00 10.19
CA LYS A 92 0.10 12.11 10.89
C LYS A 92 1.11 11.58 11.89
N GLY A 93 2.33 12.09 11.84
CA GLY A 93 3.42 11.74 12.75
C GLY A 93 3.82 12.93 13.62
N GLU A 94 4.27 12.63 14.83
CA GLU A 94 4.88 13.57 15.75
C GLU A 94 6.16 12.96 16.33
N VAL A 95 7.30 13.64 16.19
CA VAL A 95 8.57 13.27 16.80
C VAL A 95 8.62 13.83 18.23
N ALA A 96 9.18 13.06 19.17
CA ALA A 96 9.30 13.48 20.56
C ALA A 96 10.18 14.74 20.71
N LYS A 97 9.78 15.60 21.64
CA LYS A 97 10.44 16.89 21.91
C LYS A 97 11.77 16.77 22.65
N HIS A 98 11.92 15.77 23.50
CA HIS A 98 13.18 15.52 24.22
C HIS A 98 14.29 15.05 23.28
N SER A 99 13.97 14.65 22.04
CA SER A 99 14.98 14.49 20.99
C SER A 99 15.64 15.82 20.54
N ASP A 100 15.28 16.97 21.17
CA ASP A 100 15.80 18.32 20.92
C ASP A 100 16.32 19.04 22.19
N GLU A 101 16.96 18.36 23.14
CA GLU A 101 17.66 19.11 24.20
C GLU A 101 18.79 19.98 23.58
N GLY A 102 18.45 21.21 23.16
CA GLY A 102 19.41 22.22 22.66
C GLY A 102 18.92 23.18 21.56
N GLU A 103 17.92 22.83 20.73
CA GLU A 103 17.72 23.56 19.45
C GLU A 103 16.47 24.47 19.34
N GLY A 104 15.55 24.45 20.31
CA GLY A 104 14.49 25.47 20.40
C GLY A 104 13.44 25.45 19.28
N PHE A 105 13.20 24.30 18.65
CA PHE A 105 12.20 24.15 17.58
C PHE A 105 10.75 24.34 18.09
N SER A 106 9.92 24.91 17.23
CA SER A 106 8.47 25.04 17.41
C SER A 106 7.75 23.68 17.34
N ASN A 107 6.55 23.58 17.93
CA ASN A 107 5.75 22.35 17.91
C ASN A 107 5.43 21.85 16.49
N SER A 108 5.32 22.75 15.51
CA SER A 108 5.07 22.40 14.10
C SER A 108 6.26 21.71 13.43
N GLU A 109 7.47 21.93 13.90
CA GLU A 109 8.69 21.31 13.33
C GLU A 109 8.86 19.85 13.73
N HIS A 110 8.05 19.38 14.67
CA HIS A 110 7.99 17.99 15.11
C HIS A 110 6.94 17.17 14.37
N GLN A 111 6.07 17.82 13.60
CA GLN A 111 4.95 17.16 12.94
C GLN A 111 5.26 16.91 11.47
N PHE A 112 4.82 15.75 10.97
CA PHE A 112 4.94 15.40 9.57
C PHE A 112 3.72 14.61 9.09
N GLU A 113 3.54 14.58 7.77
CA GLU A 113 2.49 13.77 7.14
C GLU A 113 3.11 12.76 6.16
N LYS A 114 2.63 11.52 6.21
CA LYS A 114 2.99 10.44 5.28
C LYS A 114 1.73 9.88 4.63
N ILE A 115 1.85 9.45 3.37
CA ILE A 115 0.80 8.75 2.65
C ILE A 115 1.36 7.44 2.12
N TYR A 116 0.67 6.34 2.41
CA TYR A 116 0.84 5.10 1.68
C TYR A 116 -0.22 5.00 0.58
N THR A 117 0.21 4.83 -0.66
CA THR A 117 -0.66 4.57 -1.81
C THR A 117 -0.51 3.12 -2.25
N VAL A 118 -1.50 2.29 -1.94
CA VAL A 118 -1.57 0.88 -2.34
C VAL A 118 -2.22 0.80 -3.72
N LYS A 119 -1.49 0.23 -4.67
CA LYS A 119 -1.94 -0.05 -6.05
C LYS A 119 -2.11 -1.55 -6.26
N GLU A 120 -2.33 -1.98 -7.50
CA GLU A 120 -2.47 -3.38 -7.88
C GLU A 120 -1.26 -4.24 -7.46
N ASP A 121 -0.04 -3.74 -7.60
CA ASP A 121 1.18 -4.54 -7.38
C ASP A 121 2.22 -3.86 -6.49
N SER A 122 1.95 -2.67 -5.97
CA SER A 122 2.94 -1.85 -5.28
C SER A 122 2.35 -1.02 -4.15
N VAL A 123 3.17 -0.70 -3.16
CA VAL A 123 2.89 0.36 -2.18
C VAL A 123 3.91 1.46 -2.30
N ILE A 124 3.45 2.67 -2.57
CA ILE A 124 4.27 3.88 -2.60
C ILE A 124 4.14 4.60 -1.26
N GLU A 125 5.24 4.89 -0.61
CA GLU A 125 5.32 5.78 0.54
C GLU A 125 5.73 7.18 0.06
N GLU A 126 5.08 8.22 0.58
CA GLU A 126 5.42 9.61 0.31
C GLU A 126 5.26 10.47 1.57
N GLN A 127 6.30 11.20 1.97
CA GLN A 127 6.25 12.24 3.00
C GLN A 127 5.81 13.56 2.36
N LYS A 128 4.66 14.09 2.78
CA LYS A 128 4.03 15.28 2.16
C LYS A 128 4.49 16.58 2.77
N THR A 129 4.60 16.62 4.09
CA THR A 129 4.92 17.84 4.86
C THR A 129 5.76 17.47 6.07
N GLY A 130 6.44 18.47 6.60
CA GLY A 130 7.38 18.28 7.71
C GLY A 130 8.61 17.49 7.29
N LYS A 131 9.56 17.41 8.22
CA LYS A 131 10.70 16.51 8.10
C LYS A 131 10.67 15.60 9.31
N ALA A 132 10.61 14.28 9.10
CA ALA A 132 11.15 13.39 10.12
C ALA A 132 12.57 13.88 10.45
N LYS A 133 12.93 13.99 11.74
CA LYS A 133 14.24 14.52 12.14
C LYS A 133 15.39 13.72 11.49
N VAL A 134 15.12 12.47 11.18
CA VAL A 134 16.04 11.54 10.54
C VAL A 134 15.90 11.61 9.02
N LYS A 135 17.04 11.70 8.33
CA LYS A 135 17.11 11.66 6.87
C LYS A 135 16.65 10.30 6.33
N ALA A 136 15.43 10.22 5.82
CA ALA A 136 14.87 9.05 5.15
C ALA A 136 14.52 9.34 3.68
N ILE A 137 14.31 8.30 2.88
CA ILE A 137 13.75 8.45 1.54
C ILE A 137 12.32 9.01 1.65
N GLU A 138 12.10 10.17 1.04
CA GLU A 138 10.86 10.95 1.12
C GLU A 138 9.77 10.37 0.22
N LYS A 139 10.15 9.69 -0.88
CA LYS A 139 9.20 9.04 -1.79
C LYS A 139 9.82 7.84 -2.49
N SER A 140 9.21 6.66 -2.34
CA SER A 140 9.61 5.43 -3.02
C SER A 140 8.51 4.37 -3.00
N THR A 141 8.61 3.37 -3.87
CA THR A 141 7.88 2.11 -3.73
C THR A 141 8.57 1.26 -2.65
N ILE A 142 7.87 1.03 -1.54
CA ILE A 142 8.41 0.34 -0.36
C ILE A 142 8.10 -1.16 -0.33
N LEU A 143 7.07 -1.60 -1.05
CA LEU A 143 6.66 -3.00 -1.18
C LEU A 143 6.17 -3.25 -2.61
N LYS A 144 6.51 -4.41 -3.18
CA LYS A 144 6.04 -4.84 -4.50
C LYS A 144 5.63 -6.31 -4.46
N ALA A 145 4.41 -6.61 -4.94
CA ALA A 145 3.87 -7.97 -4.94
C ALA A 145 4.38 -8.80 -6.14
N PRO A 146 4.47 -10.14 -6.02
CA PRO A 146 4.38 -10.91 -4.78
C PRO A 146 5.51 -10.60 -3.79
N LEU A 147 5.23 -10.75 -2.49
CA LEU A 147 6.12 -10.41 -1.38
C LEU A 147 7.21 -11.48 -1.15
N ASP A 148 7.87 -11.91 -2.20
CA ASP A 148 8.86 -12.99 -2.16
C ASP A 148 10.28 -12.47 -1.92
N LYS A 149 11.05 -13.20 -1.12
CA LYS A 149 12.48 -12.92 -0.90
C LYS A 149 13.23 -12.87 -2.24
N GLY A 150 14.10 -11.88 -2.39
CA GLY A 150 14.94 -11.71 -3.56
C GLY A 150 14.30 -10.87 -4.68
N ARG A 151 13.04 -10.46 -4.55
CA ARG A 151 12.44 -9.49 -5.48
C ARG A 151 13.19 -8.17 -5.42
N ILE A 152 13.49 -7.59 -6.60
CA ILE A 152 14.22 -6.33 -6.76
C ILE A 152 13.44 -5.42 -7.70
N TRP A 153 13.45 -4.12 -7.44
CA TRP A 153 13.01 -3.10 -8.38
C TRP A 153 13.89 -1.86 -8.31
N THR A 154 13.91 -1.11 -9.41
CA THR A 154 14.62 0.16 -9.52
C THR A 154 13.65 1.26 -9.92
N GLU A 155 13.77 2.43 -9.32
CA GLU A 155 12.93 3.59 -9.63
C GLU A 155 13.63 4.90 -9.28
N LYS A 156 13.02 6.02 -9.68
CA LYS A 156 13.40 7.34 -9.14
C LYS A 156 12.79 7.50 -7.74
N VAL A 157 13.65 7.78 -6.77
CA VAL A 157 13.26 8.05 -5.38
C VAL A 157 13.62 9.48 -5.00
N SER A 158 12.80 10.10 -4.14
CA SER A 158 13.12 11.43 -3.57
C SER A 158 13.89 11.26 -2.28
N PHE A 159 15.08 11.85 -2.18
CA PHE A 159 15.89 11.87 -0.98
C PHE A 159 16.54 13.24 -0.82
N MET A 160 16.36 13.87 0.34
CA MET A 160 16.86 15.22 0.62
C MET A 160 16.46 16.25 -0.46
N GLY A 161 15.22 16.17 -0.97
CA GLY A 161 14.69 17.05 -2.01
C GLY A 161 15.32 16.87 -3.40
N LYS A 162 16.05 15.78 -3.66
CA LYS A 162 16.62 15.44 -4.97
C LYS A 162 16.16 14.05 -5.41
N GLU A 163 16.10 13.83 -6.71
CA GLU A 163 15.82 12.51 -7.28
C GLU A 163 17.10 11.70 -7.46
N TYR A 164 17.07 10.43 -7.06
CA TYR A 164 18.14 9.46 -7.26
C TYR A 164 17.58 8.18 -7.89
N ASP A 165 18.45 7.42 -8.56
CA ASP A 165 18.13 6.02 -8.88
C ASP A 165 18.26 5.18 -7.61
N GLY A 166 17.14 4.65 -7.13
CA GLY A 166 17.06 3.73 -6.00
C GLY A 166 16.85 2.30 -6.47
N GLU A 167 17.57 1.37 -5.86
CA GLU A 167 17.33 -0.07 -5.99
C GLU A 167 16.80 -0.59 -4.65
N THR A 168 15.62 -1.19 -4.68
CA THR A 168 15.00 -1.79 -3.50
C THR A 168 14.89 -3.30 -3.67
N LYS A 169 15.20 -4.04 -2.60
CA LYS A 169 15.16 -5.50 -2.57
C LYS A 169 14.38 -6.01 -1.36
N ILE A 170 13.56 -7.05 -1.54
CA ILE A 170 13.04 -7.85 -0.42
C ILE A 170 14.17 -8.76 0.09
N LEU A 171 14.74 -8.43 1.23
CA LEU A 171 15.79 -9.22 1.88
C LEU A 171 15.23 -10.51 2.48
N ASN A 172 14.03 -10.44 3.04
CA ASN A 172 13.38 -11.56 3.69
C ASN A 172 11.85 -11.46 3.62
N SER A 173 11.17 -12.61 3.55
CA SER A 173 9.74 -12.69 3.80
C SER A 173 9.39 -14.05 4.40
N TYR A 174 8.67 -14.03 5.52
CA TYR A 174 8.31 -15.23 6.28
C TYR A 174 7.04 -15.00 7.09
N ILE A 175 6.46 -16.08 7.61
CA ILE A 175 5.34 -16.02 8.55
C ILE A 175 5.90 -16.17 9.97
N ASP A 176 5.53 -15.26 10.87
CA ASP A 176 5.97 -15.31 12.26
C ASP A 176 5.11 -16.25 13.13
N LYS A 177 5.44 -16.32 14.43
CA LYS A 177 4.73 -17.16 15.40
C LYS A 177 3.25 -16.78 15.61
N ASP A 178 2.84 -15.56 15.24
CA ASP A 178 1.47 -15.07 15.37
C ASP A 178 0.68 -15.29 14.06
N ASN A 179 1.24 -16.07 13.13
CA ASN A 179 0.72 -16.31 11.79
C ASN A 179 0.55 -15.01 10.97
N LYS A 180 1.47 -14.06 11.16
CA LYS A 180 1.51 -12.78 10.41
C LYS A 180 2.70 -12.76 9.47
N ARG A 181 2.50 -12.26 8.25
CA ARG A 181 3.62 -12.07 7.32
C ARG A 181 4.55 -10.95 7.79
N ILE A 182 5.85 -11.22 7.73
CA ILE A 182 6.94 -10.24 7.86
C ILE A 182 7.58 -10.05 6.49
N VAL A 183 7.91 -8.80 6.15
CA VAL A 183 8.67 -8.45 4.94
C VAL A 183 9.77 -7.47 5.33
N GLU A 184 11.01 -7.81 5.02
CA GLU A 184 12.17 -6.92 5.19
C GLU A 184 12.61 -6.43 3.82
N THR A 185 12.71 -5.11 3.66
CA THR A 185 13.23 -4.46 2.45
C THR A 185 14.47 -3.64 2.75
N GLU A 186 15.37 -3.54 1.77
CA GLU A 186 16.52 -2.63 1.77
C GLU A 186 16.48 -1.80 0.49
N THR A 187 16.55 -0.48 0.63
CA THR A 187 16.69 0.46 -0.48
C THR A 187 18.10 1.03 -0.47
N THR A 188 18.79 0.98 -1.61
CA THR A 188 20.12 1.55 -1.81
C THR A 188 20.06 2.65 -2.87
N ILE A 189 20.62 3.82 -2.57
CA ILE A 189 20.84 4.91 -3.54
C ILE A 189 22.33 5.21 -3.66
N LYS A 190 22.80 5.41 -4.89
CA LYS A 190 24.21 5.72 -5.21
C LYS A 190 24.38 7.20 -5.53
N GLY A 191 25.60 7.72 -5.36
CA GLY A 191 25.95 9.09 -5.70
C GLY A 191 25.57 10.13 -4.64
N VAL A 192 25.31 9.72 -3.40
CA VAL A 192 24.98 10.64 -2.31
C VAL A 192 26.26 11.09 -1.63
N GLU A 193 26.60 12.37 -1.79
CA GLU A 193 27.78 12.95 -1.17
C GLU A 193 27.70 12.91 0.37
N GLY A 194 28.86 12.74 1.01
CA GLY A 194 28.98 12.61 2.47
C GLY A 194 28.82 11.17 2.98
N TYR A 195 28.16 10.29 2.23
CA TYR A 195 27.97 8.90 2.64
C TYR A 195 29.16 7.99 2.27
N PRO A 196 29.42 6.92 3.05
CA PRO A 196 30.43 5.92 2.73
C PRO A 196 30.23 5.34 1.33
N ASN A 197 31.30 5.35 0.53
CA ASN A 197 31.26 4.94 -0.88
C ASN A 197 30.23 5.70 -1.75
N LYS A 198 29.76 6.86 -1.28
CA LYS A 198 28.64 7.64 -1.86
C LYS A 198 27.34 6.84 -1.93
N ILE A 199 27.11 5.96 -0.96
CA ILE A 199 25.93 5.08 -0.92
C ILE A 199 25.14 5.33 0.35
N TYR A 200 23.88 5.71 0.19
CA TYR A 200 22.91 5.67 1.28
C TYR A 200 22.10 4.37 1.24
N LYS A 201 21.76 3.87 2.42
CA LYS A 201 20.93 2.69 2.59
C LYS A 201 19.90 2.92 3.69
N GLU A 202 18.69 2.43 3.46
CA GLU A 202 17.68 2.26 4.50
C GLU A 202 17.07 0.86 4.42
N LYS A 203 16.69 0.33 5.58
CA LYS A 203 15.96 -0.92 5.74
C LYS A 203 14.64 -0.66 6.41
N LYS A 204 13.61 -1.37 5.96
CA LYS A 204 12.26 -1.32 6.53
C LYS A 204 11.76 -2.73 6.76
N VAL A 205 11.27 -3.01 7.96
CA VAL A 205 10.59 -4.26 8.31
C VAL A 205 9.11 -3.96 8.47
N PHE A 206 8.28 -4.67 7.71
CA PHE A 206 6.83 -4.59 7.77
C PHE A 206 6.26 -5.86 8.38
N LYS A 207 5.27 -5.72 9.26
CA LYS A 207 4.47 -6.84 9.80
C LYS A 207 3.01 -6.64 9.42
N GLU A 208 2.38 -7.72 8.96
CA GLU A 208 0.96 -7.76 8.63
C GLU A 208 0.13 -7.16 9.78
N GLU A 209 -0.85 -6.33 9.41
CA GLU A 209 -1.72 -5.54 10.30
C GLU A 209 -1.04 -4.49 11.20
N LEU A 210 0.28 -4.33 11.14
CA LEU A 210 1.01 -3.32 11.94
C LEU A 210 1.71 -2.27 11.08
N GLY A 211 1.95 -2.53 9.81
CA GLY A 211 2.74 -1.64 8.96
C GLY A 211 4.22 -1.75 9.26
N LEU A 212 4.92 -0.62 9.22
CA LEU A 212 6.34 -0.52 9.56
C LEU A 212 6.54 -0.84 11.04
N VAL A 213 7.34 -1.85 11.36
CA VAL A 213 7.68 -2.23 12.74
C VAL A 213 9.13 -1.95 13.11
N GLU A 214 10.00 -1.80 12.12
CA GLU A 214 11.40 -1.43 12.32
C GLU A 214 11.91 -0.67 11.09
N PHE A 215 12.68 0.38 11.37
CA PHE A 215 13.41 1.15 10.37
C PHE A 215 14.87 1.25 10.83
N SER A 216 15.80 1.13 9.88
CA SER A 216 17.18 1.53 10.10
C SER A 216 17.78 2.17 8.87
N ASN A 217 18.75 3.05 9.07
CA ASN A 217 19.51 3.65 7.99
C ASN A 217 20.91 4.08 8.46
N THR A 218 21.69 4.57 7.52
CA THR A 218 22.92 5.30 7.83
C THR A 218 22.61 6.81 7.90
N ILE A 219 23.08 7.47 8.93
CA ILE A 219 23.04 8.94 9.04
C ILE A 219 24.45 9.52 9.07
N LEU A 220 24.58 10.75 8.57
CA LEU A 220 25.82 11.52 8.63
C LEU A 220 25.90 12.24 9.98
N LEU A 221 27.05 12.16 10.62
CA LEU A 221 27.41 12.96 11.78
C LEU A 221 28.28 14.14 11.35
N ASP A 222 28.36 15.14 12.24
CA ASP A 222 29.29 16.25 12.07
C ASP A 222 30.72 15.71 11.90
N GLY A 223 31.45 16.20 10.89
CA GLY A 223 32.84 15.78 10.65
C GLY A 223 33.04 14.62 9.66
N LYS A 224 32.01 14.22 8.90
CA LYS A 224 32.01 13.13 7.88
C LYS A 224 31.98 11.70 8.44
N ASP A 225 31.77 11.54 9.74
CA ASP A 225 31.50 10.24 10.32
C ASP A 225 30.06 9.80 10.00
N THR A 226 29.81 8.50 10.10
CA THR A 226 28.46 7.94 9.96
C THR A 226 28.12 7.04 11.11
N MET A 227 26.83 7.01 11.47
CA MET A 227 26.31 6.03 12.42
C MET A 227 25.08 5.33 11.87
N GLU A 228 24.83 4.14 12.38
CA GLU A 228 23.54 3.46 12.18
C GLU A 228 22.51 4.12 13.09
N PHE A 229 21.40 4.52 12.50
CA PHE A 229 20.24 5.00 13.22
C PHE A 229 19.11 3.99 13.03
N ASN A 230 18.36 3.70 14.09
CA ASN A 230 17.21 2.81 14.01
C ASN A 230 16.11 3.19 15.01
N TYR A 231 14.88 2.78 14.69
CA TYR A 231 13.74 2.81 15.60
C TYR A 231 12.79 1.64 15.34
N ARG A 232 12.03 1.27 16.36
CA ARG A 232 11.15 0.09 16.36
C ARG A 232 9.81 0.43 16.99
N LEU A 233 8.75 -0.23 16.51
CA LEU A 233 7.42 -0.14 17.08
C LEU A 233 7.46 -0.73 18.50
N ASN A 234 6.95 0.02 19.46
CA ASN A 234 6.81 -0.42 20.84
C ASN A 234 5.80 -1.57 20.92
N LYS A 235 6.13 -2.60 21.71
CA LYS A 235 5.30 -3.80 21.89
C LYS A 235 4.08 -3.54 22.75
#